data_AF-A0A957CN28-F1
#
_entry.id   AF-A0A957CN28-F1
#
_cell.length_a   1.000
_cell.length_b   1.000
_cell.length_c   1.000
_cell.angle_alpha   90.00
_cell.angle_beta   90.00
_cell.angle_gamma   90.00
#
_symmetry.space_group_name_H-M   'P 1'
#
loop_
_entity.id
_entity.type
_entity.pdbx_description
1 polymer ?
#
loop_
_entity_poly.entity_id
_entity_poly.type
_entity_poly.pdbx_seq_one_letter_code
_entity_poly.pdbx_strand_id
1 'polypeptide(L)'
;MESILRAHAEQQYAEELHELEKSDTRQRPVNWRLSPWAVATYLLGGTLDNGFEITPKYIGNGRLIEIAIATLTTDRALLLMGIPGTGKTWVSEHLAAAISGDSTLLVQGTAGTAEEAIRYGWNYASL
;
A
#
# COMPACT_ATOMS: atom_id res chain seq x y z
N MET A 1 -6.10 1.28 29.41
CA MET A 1 -6.43 1.31 27.98
C MET A 1 -5.28 2.01 27.29
N GLU A 2 -4.43 1.26 26.58
CA GLU A 2 -3.32 1.82 25.81
C GLU A 2 -3.86 2.79 24.76
N SER A 3 -3.39 4.02 24.76
CA SER A 3 -3.77 5.02 23.75
C SER A 3 -3.04 4.67 22.46
N ILE A 4 -3.77 4.11 21.49
CA ILE A 4 -3.26 3.90 20.13
C ILE A 4 -2.90 5.27 19.55
N LEU A 5 -1.60 5.52 19.34
CA LEU A 5 -1.10 6.79 18.81
C LEU A 5 -1.44 6.97 17.32
N ARG A 6 -1.48 5.88 16.55
CA ARG A 6 -1.91 5.83 15.15
C ARG A 6 -2.50 4.46 14.84
N ALA A 7 -3.73 4.43 14.36
CA ALA A 7 -4.37 3.19 13.91
C ALA A 7 -3.75 2.72 12.58
N HIS A 8 -3.90 1.44 12.27
CA HIS A 8 -3.48 0.90 10.98
C HIS A 8 -4.22 1.58 9.82
N ALA A 9 -3.62 1.63 8.63
CA ALA A 9 -4.18 2.35 7.50
C ALA A 9 -5.58 1.85 7.11
N GLU A 10 -5.80 0.54 7.14
CA GLU A 10 -7.09 -0.09 6.90
C GLU A 10 -8.15 0.22 7.97
N GLN A 11 -7.74 0.57 9.19
CA GLN A 11 -8.65 0.96 10.27
C GLN A 11 -8.96 2.45 10.21
N GLN A 12 -7.93 3.28 10.02
CA GLN A 12 -8.06 4.74 9.95
C GLN A 12 -8.85 5.17 8.71
N TYR A 13 -8.67 4.48 7.59
CA TYR A 13 -9.31 4.80 6.30
C TYR A 13 -10.32 3.73 5.87
N ALA A 14 -10.94 3.05 6.84
CA ALA A 14 -11.88 1.95 6.60
C ALA A 14 -13.07 2.38 5.72
N GLU A 15 -13.62 3.57 5.97
CA GLU A 15 -14.75 4.09 5.20
C GLU A 15 -14.38 4.35 3.74
N GLU A 16 -13.25 5.00 3.50
CA GLU A 16 -12.75 5.27 2.15
C GLU A 16 -12.48 3.99 1.36
N LEU A 17 -11.86 2.99 2.01
CA LEU A 17 -11.60 1.68 1.41
C LEU A 17 -12.89 0.92 1.10
N HIS A 18 -13.89 1.01 1.99
CA HIS A 18 -15.19 0.37 1.79
C HIS A 18 -15.99 0.98 0.63
N GLU A 19 -16.03 2.31 0.53
CA GLU A 19 -16.69 3.00 -0.58
C GLU A 19 -15.97 2.77 -1.91
N LEU A 20 -14.63 2.68 -1.89
CA LEU A 20 -13.85 2.25 -3.06
C LEU A 20 -14.16 0.81 -3.45
N GLU A 21 -14.21 -0.12 -2.51
CA GLU A 21 -14.48 -1.54 -2.81
C GLU A 21 -15.87 -1.74 -3.44
N LYS A 22 -16.87 -0.96 -3.00
CA LYS A 22 -18.23 -0.96 -3.59
C LYS A 22 -18.26 -0.41 -5.01
N SER A 23 -17.51 0.66 -5.27
CA SER A 23 -17.49 1.32 -6.58
C SER A 23 -16.52 0.65 -7.58
N ASP A 24 -15.59 -0.17 -7.09
CA ASP A 24 -14.60 -0.86 -7.90
C ASP A 24 -15.18 -2.07 -8.65
N THR A 25 -15.55 -1.82 -9.90
CA THR A 25 -16.08 -2.83 -10.84
C THR A 25 -15.01 -3.41 -11.77
N ARG A 26 -13.75 -2.98 -11.63
CA ARG A 26 -12.67 -3.36 -12.56
C ARG A 26 -12.03 -4.69 -12.19
N GLN A 27 -11.28 -5.26 -13.13
CA GLN A 27 -10.56 -6.52 -12.91
C GLN A 27 -9.52 -6.37 -11.79
N ARG A 28 -9.53 -7.35 -10.87
CA ARG A 28 -8.60 -7.44 -9.74
C ARG A 28 -7.60 -8.56 -9.98
N PRO A 29 -6.30 -8.34 -9.77
CA PRO A 29 -5.31 -9.42 -9.70
C PRO A 29 -5.67 -10.43 -8.61
N VAL A 30 -5.09 -11.63 -8.69
CA VAL A 30 -5.30 -12.68 -7.68
C VAL A 30 -4.82 -12.17 -6.31
N ASN A 31 -5.62 -12.42 -5.27
CA ASN A 31 -5.37 -12.00 -3.88
C ASN A 31 -5.41 -10.48 -3.63
N TRP A 32 -5.82 -9.65 -4.59
CA TRP A 32 -6.02 -8.22 -4.37
C TRP A 32 -7.46 -7.94 -3.95
N ARG A 33 -7.64 -7.06 -2.95
CA ARG A 33 -8.96 -6.58 -2.52
C ARG A 33 -9.52 -5.54 -3.48
N LEU A 34 -8.68 -4.64 -3.96
CA LEU A 34 -9.01 -3.56 -4.89
C LEU A 34 -8.32 -3.75 -6.25
N SER A 35 -8.92 -3.22 -7.32
CA SER A 35 -8.27 -3.14 -8.63
C SER A 35 -7.11 -2.15 -8.62
N PRO A 36 -6.14 -2.26 -9.56
CA PRO A 36 -5.02 -1.33 -9.67
C PRO A 36 -5.44 0.14 -9.76
N TRP A 37 -6.58 0.41 -10.41
CA TRP A 37 -7.14 1.75 -10.52
C TRP A 37 -7.74 2.24 -9.21
N ALA A 38 -8.48 1.39 -8.50
CA ALA A 38 -9.01 1.73 -7.19
C ALA A 38 -7.89 1.97 -6.16
N VAL A 39 -6.81 1.18 -6.21
CA VAL A 39 -5.59 1.43 -5.42
C VAL A 39 -4.98 2.79 -5.77
N ALA A 40 -4.89 3.13 -7.06
CA ALA A 40 -4.38 4.44 -7.48
C ALA A 40 -5.25 5.59 -6.95
N THR A 41 -6.57 5.50 -7.08
CA THR A 41 -7.52 6.49 -6.52
C THR A 41 -7.40 6.59 -5.01
N TYR A 42 -7.23 5.46 -4.30
CA TYR A 42 -7.02 5.46 -2.86
C TYR A 42 -5.80 6.29 -2.44
N LEU A 43 -4.67 6.13 -3.13
CA LEU A 43 -3.42 6.84 -2.80
C LEU A 43 -3.40 8.29 -3.29
N LEU A 44 -3.87 8.53 -4.51
CA LEU A 44 -3.78 9.84 -5.17
C LEU A 44 -4.98 10.74 -4.87
N GLY A 45 -6.03 10.19 -4.26
CA GLY A 45 -7.29 10.88 -4.02
C GLY A 45 -8.13 11.01 -5.29
N GLY A 46 -9.37 11.47 -5.10
CA GLY A 46 -10.33 11.69 -6.18
C GLY A 46 -11.76 11.61 -5.68
N THR A 47 -12.70 11.92 -6.56
CA THR A 47 -14.13 11.79 -6.27
C THR A 47 -14.68 10.57 -7.00
N LEU A 48 -15.36 9.71 -6.27
CA LEU A 48 -16.04 8.53 -6.82
C LEU A 48 -17.33 8.93 -7.56
N ASP A 49 -17.86 8.04 -8.40
CA ASP A 49 -19.09 8.29 -9.17
C ASP A 49 -20.31 8.57 -8.28
N ASN A 50 -20.31 8.04 -7.04
CA ASN A 50 -21.35 8.30 -6.04
C ASN A 50 -21.18 9.65 -5.31
N GLY A 51 -20.17 10.46 -5.67
CA GLY A 51 -19.86 11.74 -5.07
C GLY A 51 -19.01 11.67 -3.80
N PHE A 52 -18.60 10.48 -3.35
CA PHE A 52 -17.74 10.33 -2.17
C PHE A 52 -16.31 10.79 -2.48
N GLU A 53 -15.73 11.59 -1.59
CA GLU A 53 -14.36 12.11 -1.75
C GLU A 53 -13.33 11.23 -1.03
N ILE A 54 -12.34 10.80 -1.79
CA ILE A 54 -11.17 10.05 -1.30
C ILE A 54 -10.04 11.05 -1.06
N THR A 55 -9.58 11.11 0.19
CA THR A 55 -8.48 12.02 0.56
C THR A 55 -7.17 11.51 -0.04
N PRO A 56 -6.32 12.36 -0.64
CA PRO A 56 -5.00 11.92 -1.11
C PRO A 56 -4.09 11.53 0.06
N LYS A 57 -3.48 10.35 -0.01
CA LYS A 57 -2.49 9.85 0.97
C LYS A 57 -1.08 10.15 0.49
N TYR A 58 -0.89 10.30 -0.80
CA TYR A 58 0.38 10.67 -1.41
C TYR A 58 0.23 11.99 -2.17
N ILE A 59 1.01 12.99 -1.77
CA ILE A 59 1.11 14.28 -2.45
C ILE A 59 2.48 14.32 -3.12
N GLY A 60 2.51 14.17 -4.45
CA GLY A 60 3.75 14.10 -5.21
C GLY A 60 3.54 13.66 -6.66
N ASN A 61 4.55 13.04 -7.25
CA ASN A 61 4.48 12.58 -8.63
C ASN A 61 3.62 11.29 -8.72
N GLY A 62 2.36 11.43 -9.14
CA GLY A 62 1.42 10.31 -9.26
C GLY A 62 1.92 9.15 -10.13
N ARG A 63 2.77 9.45 -11.14
CA ARG A 63 3.39 8.43 -12.00
C ARG A 63 4.22 7.42 -11.20
N LEU A 64 4.82 7.82 -10.07
CA LEU A 64 5.58 6.90 -9.21
C LEU A 64 4.67 5.87 -8.55
N ILE A 65 3.46 6.28 -8.15
CA ILE A 65 2.46 5.39 -7.57
C ILE A 65 1.94 4.43 -8.63
N GLU A 66 1.67 4.91 -9.84
CA GLU A 66 1.26 4.04 -10.95
C GLU A 66 2.31 2.99 -11.30
N ILE A 67 3.59 3.36 -11.33
CA ILE A 67 4.70 2.41 -11.58
C ILE A 67 4.80 1.39 -10.44
N ALA A 68 4.66 1.82 -9.19
CA ALA A 68 4.66 0.93 -8.03
C ALA A 68 3.52 -0.10 -8.12
N ILE A 69 2.30 0.34 -8.42
CA ILE A 69 1.13 -0.53 -8.59
C ILE A 69 1.37 -1.50 -9.75
N ALA A 70 1.79 -1.00 -10.92
CA ALA A 70 2.06 -1.83 -12.10
C ALA A 70 3.20 -2.85 -11.88
N THR A 71 4.13 -2.58 -10.97
CA THR A 71 5.16 -3.54 -10.58
C THR A 71 4.53 -4.68 -9.77
N LEU A 72 3.72 -4.34 -8.77
CA LEU A 72 3.07 -5.30 -7.87
C LEU A 72 2.03 -6.17 -8.59
N THR A 73 1.42 -5.70 -9.69
CA THR A 73 0.50 -6.52 -10.49
C THR A 73 1.19 -7.65 -11.27
N THR A 74 2.53 -7.65 -11.36
CA THR A 74 3.31 -8.62 -12.16
C THR A 74 4.00 -9.70 -11.33
N ASP A 75 3.47 -10.02 -10.14
CA ASP A 75 4.08 -10.94 -9.16
C ASP A 75 5.52 -10.56 -8.75
N ARG A 76 5.87 -9.27 -8.86
CA ARG A 76 7.18 -8.74 -8.47
C ARG A 76 7.11 -8.02 -7.13
N ALA A 77 8.21 -8.09 -6.38
CA ALA A 77 8.40 -7.29 -5.18
C ALA A 77 8.70 -5.82 -5.53
N LEU A 78 8.29 -4.91 -4.64
CA LEU A 78 8.56 -3.49 -4.73
C LEU A 78 9.51 -3.08 -3.61
N LEU A 79 10.63 -2.43 -3.95
CA LEU A 79 11.55 -1.83 -2.98
C LEU A 79 11.52 -0.31 -3.11
N LEU A 80 11.09 0.39 -2.06
CA LEU A 80 11.12 1.85 -2.00
C LEU A 80 12.42 2.32 -1.33
N MET A 81 13.29 2.99 -2.10
CA MET A 81 14.55 3.55 -1.60
C MET A 81 14.59 5.08 -1.75
N GLY A 82 15.23 5.76 -0.81
CA GLY A 82 15.39 7.21 -0.84
C GLY A 82 15.70 7.82 0.52
N ILE A 83 15.98 9.13 0.52
CA ILE A 83 16.35 9.93 1.70
C ILE A 83 15.33 9.75 2.84
N PRO A 84 15.74 9.70 4.12
CA PRO A 84 14.81 9.70 5.26
C PRO A 84 13.75 10.82 5.18
N GLY A 85 12.53 10.56 5.62
CA GLY A 85 11.44 11.55 5.61
C GLY A 85 10.66 11.71 4.29
N THR A 86 10.93 10.89 3.27
CA THR A 86 10.26 10.95 1.94
C THR A 86 8.96 10.14 1.82
N GLY A 87 8.36 9.73 2.94
CA GLY A 87 7.07 9.02 2.93
C GLY A 87 7.11 7.56 2.47
N LYS A 88 8.29 6.93 2.37
CA LYS A 88 8.43 5.51 1.96
C LYS A 88 7.55 4.56 2.77
N THR A 89 7.67 4.60 4.10
CA THR A 89 6.88 3.75 5.01
C THR A 89 5.39 4.04 4.88
N TRP A 90 5.00 5.31 4.79
CA TRP A 90 3.61 5.71 4.59
C TRP A 90 3.02 5.15 3.29
N VAL A 91 3.72 5.30 2.17
CA VAL A 91 3.27 4.76 0.87
C VAL A 91 3.21 3.24 0.90
N SER A 92 4.19 2.56 1.50
CA SER A 92 4.16 1.11 1.70
C SER A 92 2.95 0.66 2.51
N GLU A 93 2.65 1.30 3.65
CA GLU A 93 1.50 0.99 4.51
C GLU A 93 0.18 1.12 3.75
N HIS A 94 0.01 2.21 2.98
CA HIS A 94 -1.20 2.44 2.21
C HIS A 94 -1.34 1.50 1.01
N LEU A 95 -0.24 1.14 0.33
CA LEU A 95 -0.26 0.13 -0.71
C LEU A 95 -0.65 -1.24 -0.14
N ALA A 96 -0.05 -1.65 0.98
CA ALA A 96 -0.36 -2.93 1.61
C ALA A 96 -1.82 -2.99 2.08
N ALA A 97 -2.33 -1.93 2.74
CA ALA A 97 -3.73 -1.85 3.14
C ALA A 97 -4.70 -1.91 1.94
N ALA A 98 -4.44 -1.16 0.87
CA ALA A 98 -5.32 -1.13 -0.30
C ALA A 98 -5.31 -2.44 -1.10
N ILE A 99 -4.14 -3.08 -1.21
CA ILE A 99 -3.96 -4.31 -1.99
C ILE A 99 -4.44 -5.53 -1.21
N SER A 100 -3.98 -5.70 0.02
CA SER A 100 -4.16 -6.93 0.81
C SER A 100 -5.17 -6.79 1.96
N GLY A 101 -5.55 -5.56 2.31
CA GLY A 101 -6.38 -5.28 3.49
C GLY A 101 -5.62 -5.31 4.81
N ASP A 102 -4.29 -5.45 4.79
CA ASP A 102 -3.45 -5.56 5.97
C ASP A 102 -2.15 -4.76 5.76
N SER A 103 -2.01 -3.63 6.49
CA SER A 103 -0.82 -2.79 6.42
C SER A 103 0.41 -3.38 7.12
N THR A 104 0.26 -4.48 7.86
CA THR A 104 1.36 -5.16 8.56
C THR A 104 2.17 -6.08 7.65
N LEU A 105 1.70 -6.34 6.42
CA LEU A 105 2.39 -7.14 5.40
C LEU A 105 3.52 -6.38 4.71
N LEU A 106 4.41 -5.81 5.52
CA LEU A 106 5.57 -5.03 5.08
C LEU A 106 6.83 -5.53 5.76
N VAL A 107 7.93 -5.58 5.00
CA VAL A 107 9.26 -5.80 5.57
C VAL A 107 10.07 -4.52 5.43
N GLN A 108 10.48 -3.98 6.58
CA GLN A 108 11.28 -2.76 6.66
C GLN A 108 12.76 -3.14 6.74
N GLY A 109 13.55 -2.69 5.76
CA GLY A 109 15.01 -2.75 5.84
C GLY A 109 15.54 -1.58 6.66
N THR A 110 16.42 -1.85 7.62
CA THR A 110 17.24 -0.82 8.30
C THR A 110 18.64 -0.75 7.67
N ALA A 111 19.41 0.30 7.94
CA ALA A 111 20.75 0.49 7.39
C ALA A 111 21.74 -0.66 7.67
N GLY A 112 21.46 -1.54 8.65
CA GLY A 112 22.24 -2.74 8.94
C GLY A 112 21.75 -4.01 8.21
N THR A 113 20.72 -3.91 7.36
CA THR A 113 20.17 -5.06 6.65
C THR A 113 21.01 -5.30 5.40
N ALA A 114 21.93 -6.26 5.48
CA ALA A 114 22.71 -6.69 4.32
C ALA A 114 21.78 -7.21 3.22
N GLU A 115 22.16 -7.01 1.96
CA GLU A 115 21.40 -7.50 0.80
C GLU A 115 21.19 -9.01 0.88
N GLU A 116 22.17 -9.76 1.40
CA GLU A 116 22.04 -11.19 1.67
C GLU A 116 20.93 -11.51 2.68
N ALA A 117 20.69 -10.67 3.69
CA ALA A 117 19.63 -10.90 4.67
C ALA A 117 18.24 -10.76 4.04
N ILE A 118 18.09 -9.89 3.05
CA ILE A 118 16.83 -9.75 2.29
C ILE A 118 16.68 -10.91 1.29
N ARG A 119 17.75 -11.26 0.57
CA ARG A 119 17.73 -12.32 -0.46
C ARG A 119 17.61 -13.74 0.10
N TYR A 120 18.23 -14.01 1.24
CA TYR A 120 18.37 -15.36 1.81
C TYR A 120 17.76 -15.51 3.21
N GLY A 121 17.48 -14.41 3.92
CA GLY A 121 16.94 -14.46 5.29
C GLY A 121 15.43 -14.73 5.38
N TRP A 122 14.68 -14.52 4.29
CA TRP A 122 13.22 -14.68 4.30
C TRP A 122 12.77 -16.15 4.48
N ASN A 123 13.60 -17.12 4.10
CA ASN A 123 13.20 -18.53 4.06
C ASN A 123 13.56 -19.35 5.32
N TYR A 124 14.05 -18.70 6.39
CA TYR A 124 14.38 -19.43 7.63
C TYR A 124 13.18 -19.72 8.53
N ALA A 125 11.98 -19.21 8.22
CA ALA A 125 10.76 -19.52 8.96
C ALA A 125 10.09 -20.85 8.52
N SER A 126 10.76 -21.68 7.71
CA SER A 126 10.22 -22.96 7.20
C SER A 126 11.07 -24.20 7.55
N LEU A 127 11.97 -24.11 8.53
CA LEU A 127 12.74 -25.26 9.06
C LEU A 127 12.31 -25.61 10.49
#